data_AF-A0A2N7WGA5-F1
#
_entry.id   AF-A0A2N7WGA5-F1
#
_cell.length_a   1.000
_cell.length_b   1.000
_cell.length_c   1.000
_cell.angle_alpha   90.00
_cell.angle_beta   90.00
_cell.angle_gamma   90.00
#
_symmetry.space_group_name_H-M   'P 1'
#
loop_
_entity.id
_entity.type
_entity.pdbx_description
1 polymer ?
#
loop_
_entity_poly.entity_id
_entity_poly.type
_entity_poly.pdbx_seq_one_letter_code
_entity_poly.pdbx_strand_id
1 'polypeptide(L)' 'MPDLRSFSVPAHGAVCSPLVIPFFDKSLSTTAHCDLAEKVRPELHGAMLLVYSLVALFIVLAA' A
#
# COMPACT_ATOMS: atom_id res chain seq x y z
N MET A 1 -8.43 -16.60 17.90
CA MET A 1 -8.40 -15.65 16.75
C MET A 1 -7.71 -14.39 17.26
N PRO A 2 -6.58 -13.95 16.68
CA PRO A 2 -5.82 -12.81 17.19
C PRO A 2 -6.66 -11.52 17.18
N ASP A 3 -6.55 -10.75 18.27
CA ASP A 3 -7.29 -9.51 18.52
C ASP A 3 -6.75 -8.36 17.64
N LEU A 4 -7.64 -7.49 17.14
CA LEU A 4 -7.28 -6.31 16.33
C LEU A 4 -6.34 -5.35 17.07
N ARG A 5 -6.28 -5.40 18.40
CA ARG A 5 -5.32 -4.64 19.21
C ARG A 5 -3.86 -5.08 19.04
N SER A 6 -3.63 -6.30 18.54
CA SER A 6 -2.29 -6.82 18.21
C SER A 6 -1.91 -6.62 16.74
N PHE A 7 -2.81 -6.03 15.94
CA PHE A 7 -2.55 -5.77 14.53
C PHE A 7 -1.61 -4.58 14.38
N SER A 8 -0.31 -4.88 14.32
CA SER A 8 0.72 -3.96 13.88
C SER A 8 0.81 -4.01 12.37
N VAL A 9 0.52 -2.89 11.71
CA VAL A 9 0.80 -2.71 10.28
C VAL A 9 2.31 -2.86 10.06
N PRO A 10 2.78 -3.90 9.33
CA PRO A 10 4.21 -4.15 9.16
C PRO A 10 4.91 -2.96 8.50
N ALA A 11 6.05 -2.52 9.03
CA ALA A 11 6.73 -1.29 8.61
C ALA A 11 6.84 -1.17 7.08
N HIS A 12 6.13 -0.19 6.53
CA HIS A 12 6.05 0.08 5.09
C HIS A 12 7.33 0.73 4.61
N GLY A 13 8.37 -0.06 4.32
CA GLY A 13 9.57 0.44 3.62
C GLY A 13 9.30 0.89 2.17
N ALA A 14 8.04 1.00 1.75
CA ALA A 14 7.61 1.09 0.34
C ALA A 14 8.20 -0.02 -0.55
N VAL A 15 8.69 -1.10 0.06
CA VAL A 15 9.20 -2.30 -0.62
C VAL A 15 8.08 -3.32 -0.60
N CYS A 16 7.65 -3.76 -1.79
CA CYS A 16 6.64 -4.80 -1.88
C CYS A 16 7.25 -6.13 -1.43
N SER A 17 6.90 -6.57 -0.21
CA SER A 17 7.32 -7.86 0.31
C SER A 17 6.54 -8.96 -0.39
N PRO A 18 7.20 -10.03 -0.87
CA PRO A 18 6.49 -11.20 -1.38
C PRO A 18 5.60 -11.77 -0.28
N LEU A 19 4.34 -12.07 -0.61
CA LEU A 19 3.42 -12.74 0.30
C LEU A 19 3.84 -14.20 0.40
N VAL A 20 4.39 -14.59 1.55
CA VAL A 20 4.81 -15.96 1.83
C VAL A 20 3.68 -16.66 2.57
N ILE A 21 3.00 -17.61 1.91
CA ILE A 21 1.96 -18.42 2.56
C ILE A 21 2.57 -19.79 2.88
N PRO A 22 2.71 -20.16 4.16
CA PRO A 22 3.23 -21.47 4.55
C PRO A 22 2.16 -22.55 4.26
N PHE A 23 2.44 -23.43 3.31
CA PHE A 23 1.60 -24.60 3.01
C PHE A 23 2.45 -25.87 3.16
N PHE A 24 2.20 -26.64 4.23
CA PHE A 24 2.67 -28.03 4.42
C PHE A 24 4.09 -28.29 3.87
N ASP A 25 5.10 -27.81 4.61
CA ASP A 25 6.55 -27.86 4.29
C ASP A 25 7.04 -27.11 3.03
N LYS A 26 6.17 -26.33 2.38
CA LYS A 26 6.53 -25.51 1.21
C LYS A 26 5.99 -24.08 1.35
N SER A 27 6.88 -23.11 1.27
CA SER A 27 6.49 -21.69 1.21
C SER A 27 6.09 -21.35 -0.23
N LEU A 28 4.82 -21.05 -0.47
CA LEU A 28 4.42 -20.46 -1.74
C LEU A 28 4.52 -18.94 -1.63
N SER A 29 5.47 -18.36 -2.37
CA SER A 29 5.59 -16.92 -2.51
C SER A 29 4.70 -16.44 -3.66
N THR A 30 3.74 -15.57 -3.39
CA THR A 30 2.96 -14.90 -4.44
C THR A 30 3.40 -13.43 -4.58
N THR A 31 3.76 -13.05 -5.82
CA THR A 31 4.16 -11.69 -6.19
C THR A 31 3.10 -10.96 -7.01
N ALA A 32 1.97 -11.60 -7.33
CA ALA A 32 0.97 -11.05 -8.26
C ALA A 32 0.42 -9.68 -7.82
N HIS A 33 0.20 -9.48 -6.52
CA HIS A 33 -0.22 -8.19 -5.97
C HIS A 33 0.88 -7.14 -6.02
N CYS A 34 2.15 -7.55 -5.89
CA CYS A 34 3.29 -6.65 -6.01
C CYS A 34 3.49 -6.18 -7.44
N ASP A 35 3.45 -7.09 -8.40
CA ASP A 35 3.62 -6.75 -9.82
C ASP A 35 2.53 -5.79 -10.29
N LEU A 36 1.28 -6.00 -9.85
CA LEU A 36 0.17 -5.12 -10.19
C LEU A 36 0.32 -3.74 -9.55
N ALA A 37 0.68 -3.68 -8.27
CA ALA A 37 0.85 -2.42 -7.54
C ALA A 37 2.03 -1.59 -8.09
N GLU A 38 3.15 -2.23 -8.41
CA GLU A 38 4.33 -1.55 -8.95
C GLU A 38 4.06 -1.01 -10.36
N LYS A 39 3.25 -1.71 -11.16
CA LYS A 39 2.85 -1.27 -12.50
C LYS A 39 2.08 0.04 -12.49
N VAL A 40 1.22 0.26 -11.50
CA VAL A 40 0.38 1.48 -11.38
C VAL A 40 0.95 2.52 -10.44
N ARG A 41 2.06 2.21 -9.75
CA ARG A 41 2.70 3.08 -8.78
C ARG A 41 2.93 4.52 -9.26
N PRO A 42 3.53 4.78 -10.45
CA PRO A 42 3.78 6.16 -10.87
C PRO A 42 2.48 6.94 -11.13
N GLU A 43 1.48 6.29 -11.70
CA GLU A 43 0.17 6.90 -11.97
C GLU A 43 -0.56 7.22 -10.68
N LEU A 44 -0.55 6.30 -9.71
CA LEU A 44 -1.17 6.47 -8.41
C LEU A 44 -0.50 7.61 -7.61
N HIS A 45 0.82 7.71 -7.66
CA HIS A 45 1.54 8.83 -7.03
C HIS A 45 1.16 10.18 -7.66
N GLY A 46 1.11 10.26 -9.00
CA GLY A 46 0.71 11.47 -9.70
C GLY A 46 -0.72 11.90 -9.36
N ALA A 47 -1.66 10.96 -9.41
CA ALA A 47 -3.07 11.21 -9.09
C ALA A 47 -3.24 11.69 -7.64
N MET A 48 -2.60 11.02 -6.67
CA MET A 48 -2.70 11.39 -5.26
C MET A 48 -2.10 12.77 -4.98
N LEU A 49 -0.94 13.10 -5.57
CA LEU A 49 -0.35 14.43 -5.44
C LEU A 49 -1.27 15.53 -5.98
N LEU A 50 -1.88 15.30 -7.15
CA LEU A 50 -2.85 16.23 -7.73
C LEU A 50 -4.04 16.42 -6.78
N VAL A 51 -4.67 15.34 -6.33
CA VAL A 51 -5.83 15.39 -5.42
C VAL A 51 -5.48 16.12 -4.14
N TYR A 52 -4.37 15.79 -3.49
CA TYR A 52 -3.94 16.48 -2.27
C TYR A 52 -3.67 17.96 -2.49
N SER A 53 -3.06 18.34 -3.62
CA SER A 53 -2.82 19.76 -3.94
C SER A 53 -4.13 20.53 -4.14
N LEU A 54 -5.12 19.95 -4.82
CA LEU A 54 -6.42 20.56 -5.00
C LEU A 54 -7.16 20.70 -3.67
N VAL A 55 -7.19 19.64 -2.85
CA VAL A 55 -7.81 19.68 -1.52
C VAL A 55 -7.16 20.76 -0.65
N ALA A 56 -5.83 20.84 -0.62
CA ALA A 56 -5.13 21.89 0.11
C ALA A 56 -5.49 23.29 -0.40
N LEU A 57 -5.54 23.47 -1.72
CA LEU A 57 -5.92 24.75 -2.34
C LEU A 57 -7.35 25.16 -1.96
N PHE A 58 -8.31 24.24 -2.02
CA PHE A 58 -9.69 24.52 -1.62
C PHE A 58 -9.81 24.88 -0.13
N ILE A 59 -9.03 24.25 0.75
CA ILE A 59 -9.00 24.60 2.17
C ILE A 59 -8.51 26.05 2.35
N VAL A 60 -7.44 26.44 1.66
CA VAL A 60 -6.90 27.81 1.75
C VAL A 60 -7.87 28.84 1.18
N LEU A 61 -8.56 28.53 0.07
CA LEU A 61 -9.56 29.44 -0.51
C LEU A 61 -10.85 29.56 0.31
N ALA A 62 -11.17 28.54 1.12
CA ALA A 62 -12.33 28.56 1.99
C ALA A 62 -12.09 29.32 3.31
N ALA A 63 -10.83 29.58 3.67
CA ALA A 63 -10.43 30.35 4.85
C ALA A 63 -10.55 31.87 4.61
#